data_AF-A0A661ES01-F1
#
_entry.id   AF-A0A661ES01-F1
#
_cell.length_a   1.000
_cell.length_b   1.000
_cell.length_c   1.000
_cell.angle_alpha   90.00
_cell.angle_beta   90.00
_cell.angle_gamma   90.00
#
_symmetry.space_group_name_H-M   'P 1'
#
loop_
_entity.id
_entity.type
_entity.pdbx_description
1 polymer ?
#
loop_
_entity_poly.entity_id
_entity_poly.type
_entity_poly.pdbx_seq_one_letter_code
_entity_poly.pdbx_strand_id
1 'polypeptide(L)'
;MHQTHQRCGLAASTAGRQRPRKEVTITSDELDLRQLVPQILSNPEDGGAYLNYGLVIMKDPDTGLRNLGIYRMLIRCSMLPRKFLGSI
;
A
#
# COMPACT_ATOMS: atom_id res chain seq x y z
N MET A 1 26.51 -6.96 31.26
CA MET A 1 25.07 -7.18 31.01
C MET A 1 24.71 -6.72 29.59
N HIS A 2 25.27 -7.41 28.59
CA HIS A 2 24.99 -7.19 27.17
C HIS A 2 23.97 -8.24 26.74
N GLN A 3 22.72 -7.84 26.53
CA GLN A 3 21.76 -8.65 25.77
C GLN A 3 21.73 -8.14 24.34
N THR A 4 22.48 -8.82 23.48
CA THR A 4 22.43 -8.68 22.03
C THR A 4 21.11 -9.26 21.55
N HIS A 5 20.16 -8.38 21.17
CA HIS A 5 18.97 -8.78 20.46
C HIS A 5 19.39 -9.49 19.15
N GLN A 6 19.18 -10.81 19.10
CA GLN A 6 19.36 -11.61 17.89
C GLN A 6 18.45 -11.05 16.79
N ARG A 7 19.05 -10.38 15.80
CA ARG A 7 18.35 -10.06 14.55
C ARG A 7 18.06 -11.37 13.83
N CYS A 8 16.83 -11.86 13.95
CA CYS A 8 16.35 -12.96 13.12
C CYS A 8 16.20 -12.45 11.67
N GLY A 9 17.31 -12.49 10.93
CA GLY A 9 17.39 -12.06 9.54
C GLY A 9 16.89 -13.14 8.59
N LEU A 10 15.58 -13.37 8.55
CA LEU A 10 14.97 -14.10 7.43
C LEU A 10 14.72 -13.10 6.29
N ALA A 11 15.71 -12.91 5.43
CA ALA A 11 15.53 -12.11 4.22
C ALA A 11 14.55 -12.83 3.28
N ALA A 12 13.42 -12.20 2.97
CA ALA A 12 12.49 -12.72 1.97
C ALA A 12 13.24 -12.91 0.64
N SER A 13 13.37 -14.17 0.21
CA SER A 13 14.10 -14.50 -1.01
C SER A 13 13.37 -13.89 -2.22
N THR A 14 14.11 -13.22 -3.10
CA THR A 14 13.61 -12.82 -4.42
C THR A 14 13.56 -14.04 -5.32
N ALA A 15 12.67 -14.99 -5.01
CA ALA A 15 12.50 -16.19 -5.81
C ALA A 15 11.93 -15.82 -7.19
N GLY A 16 12.67 -16.16 -8.25
CA GLY A 16 12.14 -16.24 -9.60
C GLY A 16 11.28 -17.50 -9.74
N ARG A 17 9.99 -17.31 -10.05
CA ARG A 17 9.00 -18.26 -10.62
C ARG A 17 7.61 -17.71 -10.31
N GLN A 18 6.73 -17.67 -11.31
CA GLN A 18 5.30 -17.33 -11.29
C GLN A 18 4.83 -16.26 -10.28
N ARG A 19 4.41 -15.08 -10.76
CA ARG A 19 3.82 -14.02 -9.92
C ARG A 19 2.32 -13.88 -10.22
N PRO A 20 1.45 -14.73 -9.66
CA PRO A 20 0.02 -14.71 -9.97
C PRO A 20 -0.64 -13.36 -9.65
N ARG A 21 -0.12 -12.60 -8.68
CA ARG A 21 -0.61 -11.23 -8.38
C ARG A 21 -0.49 -10.25 -9.57
N LYS A 22 0.41 -10.47 -10.53
CA LYS A 22 0.71 -9.52 -11.62
C LYS A 22 -0.05 -9.80 -12.92
N GLU A 23 -1.11 -10.61 -12.89
CA GLU A 23 -1.86 -10.99 -14.10
C GLU A 23 -2.66 -9.83 -14.71
N VAL A 24 -3.12 -8.87 -13.89
CA VAL A 24 -3.88 -7.69 -14.35
C VAL A 24 -3.13 -6.41 -14.02
N THR A 25 -2.99 -5.52 -15.00
CA THR A 25 -2.38 -4.18 -14.83
C THR A 25 -3.36 -3.12 -15.34
N ILE A 26 -3.66 -2.12 -14.53
CA ILE A 26 -4.56 -1.02 -14.86
C ILE A 26 -3.74 0.27 -14.95
N THR A 27 -3.99 1.06 -15.99
CA THR A 27 -3.27 2.32 -16.19
C THR A 27 -3.78 3.39 -15.23
N SER A 28 -2.98 4.44 -14.99
CA SER A 28 -3.36 5.48 -14.02
C SER A 28 -4.60 6.27 -14.43
N ASP A 29 -4.88 6.38 -15.73
CA ASP A 29 -6.03 7.12 -16.27
C ASP A 29 -7.34 6.35 -16.11
N GLU A 30 -7.26 5.02 -16.01
CA GLU A 30 -8.40 4.10 -15.84
C GLU A 30 -8.55 3.64 -14.38
N LEU A 31 -7.67 4.09 -13.48
CA LEU A 31 -7.63 3.64 -12.09
C LEU A 31 -8.75 4.27 -11.25
N ASP A 32 -9.86 3.54 -11.09
CA ASP A 32 -10.88 3.86 -10.08
C ASP A 32 -10.88 2.85 -8.92
N LEU A 33 -10.36 3.27 -7.78
CA LEU A 33 -10.30 2.44 -6.56
C LEU A 33 -11.68 1.99 -6.06
N ARG A 34 -12.76 2.73 -6.34
CA ARG A 34 -14.12 2.37 -5.91
C ARG A 34 -14.72 1.21 -6.70
N GLN A 35 -14.25 1.00 -7.92
CA GLN A 35 -14.66 -0.12 -8.77
C GLN A 35 -13.82 -1.37 -8.49
N LEU A 36 -12.57 -1.18 -8.10
CA LEU A 36 -11.60 -2.27 -7.95
C LEU A 36 -11.58 -2.90 -6.56
N VAL A 37 -11.92 -2.14 -5.53
CA VAL A 37 -11.84 -2.59 -4.14
C VAL A 37 -13.21 -2.47 -3.48
N PRO A 38 -13.70 -3.51 -2.79
CA PRO A 38 -14.95 -3.43 -2.03
C PRO A 38 -14.90 -2.28 -1.02
N GLN A 39 -15.94 -1.46 -1.05
CA GLN A 39 -16.09 -0.34 -0.12
C GLN A 39 -16.67 -0.85 1.20
N ILE A 40 -15.79 -1.18 2.15
CA ILE A 40 -16.20 -1.64 3.48
C ILE A 40 -16.41 -0.44 4.38
N LEU A 41 -17.67 -0.20 4.74
CA LEU A 41 -18.06 0.71 5.82
C LEU A 41 -18.20 -0.12 7.09
N SER A 42 -17.33 0.12 8.09
CA SER A 42 -17.35 -0.68 9.31
C SER A 42 -18.45 -0.23 10.28
N ASN A 43 -18.76 1.07 10.30
CA ASN A 43 -19.85 1.64 11.09
C ASN A 43 -20.67 2.66 10.27
N PRO A 44 -21.96 2.86 10.57
CA PRO A 44 -22.82 3.81 9.84
C PRO A 44 -22.28 5.26 9.81
N GLU A 45 -21.55 5.67 10.85
CA GLU A 45 -21.02 7.03 11.01
C GLU A 45 -19.56 7.18 10.56
N ASP A 46 -18.95 6.14 9.98
CA ASP A 46 -17.59 6.25 9.44
C ASP A 46 -17.58 7.27 8.28
N GLY A 47 -16.57 8.16 8.25
CA GLY A 47 -16.43 9.21 7.22
C GLY A 47 -16.19 8.71 5.78
N GLY A 48 -16.24 7.40 5.56
CA GLY A 48 -16.12 6.75 4.25
C GLY A 48 -15.71 5.28 4.35
N ALA A 49 -15.54 4.65 3.20
CA ALA A 49 -15.10 3.26 3.13
C ALA A 49 -13.58 3.12 3.36
N TYR A 50 -13.20 2.04 4.03
CA TYR A 50 -11.81 1.77 4.41
C TYR A 50 -11.29 0.43 3.87
N LEU A 51 -10.01 0.40 3.53
CA LEU A 51 -9.25 -0.84 3.39
C LEU A 51 -8.61 -1.20 4.74
N ASN A 52 -9.24 -2.12 5.47
CA ASN A 52 -8.87 -2.44 6.85
C ASN A 52 -7.65 -3.37 6.96
N TYR A 53 -7.47 -4.28 6.00
CA TYR A 53 -6.41 -5.29 6.02
C TYR A 53 -5.33 -5.01 4.96
N GLY A 54 -4.98 -3.74 4.79
CA GLY A 54 -3.93 -3.33 3.87
C GLY A 54 -2.54 -3.61 4.46
N LEU A 55 -1.84 -4.59 3.88
CA LEU A 55 -0.45 -4.87 4.22
C LEU A 55 0.47 -3.86 3.53
N VAL A 56 1.00 -2.91 4.28
CA VAL A 56 1.87 -1.85 3.78
C VAL A 56 3.32 -2.23 4.02
N ILE A 57 4.10 -2.25 2.93
CA ILE A 57 5.54 -2.42 2.95
C ILE A 57 6.16 -1.03 2.82
N MET A 58 6.92 -0.60 3.82
CA MET A 58 7.70 0.64 3.79
C MET A 58 9.19 0.31 3.77
N LYS A 59 9.96 1.13 3.08
CA LYS A 59 11.42 1.03 3.03
C LYS A 59 12.01 2.33 3.57
N ASP A 60 12.88 2.23 4.55
CA ASP A 60 13.69 3.34 5.03
C ASP A 60 14.61 3.81 3.88
N PRO A 61 14.57 5.10 3.49
CA PRO A 61 15.40 5.63 2.40
C PRO A 61 16.90 5.57 2.71
N ASP A 62 17.30 5.71 3.98
CA ASP A 62 18.71 5.82 4.38
C ASP A 62 19.31 4.43 4.66
N THR A 63 18.59 3.60 5.44
CA THR A 63 19.11 2.28 5.85
C THR A 63 18.70 1.13 4.93
N GLY A 64 17.69 1.36 4.08
CA GLY A 64 17.12 0.33 3.20
C GLY A 64 16.35 -0.77 3.92
N LEU A 65 16.21 -0.70 5.25
CA LEU A 65 15.44 -1.64 6.04
C LEU A 65 13.96 -1.56 5.67
N ARG A 66 13.27 -2.68 5.74
CA ARG A 66 11.85 -2.78 5.40
C ARG A 66 11.01 -2.99 6.65
N ASN A 67 9.96 -2.20 6.76
CA ASN A 67 8.92 -2.40 7.75
C ASN A 67 7.65 -2.94 7.08
N LEU A 68 6.94 -3.81 7.79
CA LEU A 68 5.68 -4.40 7.36
C LEU A 68 4.63 -4.14 8.43
N GLY A 69 3.53 -3.50 8.07
CA GLY A 69 2.44 -3.25 9.00
C GLY A 69 1.07 -3.31 8.33
N ILE A 70 0.05 -3.55 9.13
CA ILE A 70 -1.34 -3.49 8.71
C ILE A 70 -1.86 -2.09 9.05
N TYR A 71 -2.34 -1.38 8.05
CA TYR A 71 -2.86 -0.02 8.22
C TYR A 71 -4.26 0.09 7.62
N ARG A 72 -5.13 0.78 8.35
CA ARG A 72 -6.47 1.14 7.88
C ARG A 72 -6.36 2.37 6.98
N MET A 73 -6.74 2.23 5.71
CA MET A 73 -6.63 3.31 4.72
C MET A 73 -8.01 3.78 4.27
N LEU A 74 -8.32 5.06 4.46
CA LEU A 74 -9.55 5.68 3.98
C LEU A 74 -9.48 5.84 2.45
N ILE A 75 -10.48 5.34 1.74
CA ILE A 75 -10.60 5.53 0.30
C ILE A 75 -11.05 6.98 0.04
N ARG A 76 -10.11 7.83 -0.37
CA ARG A 76 -10.39 9.23 -0.75
C ARG A 76 -10.50 9.34 -2.26
N CYS A 77 -11.61 9.90 -2.75
CA CYS A 77 -11.72 10.25 -4.16
C CYS A 77 -10.99 11.58 -4.40
N SER A 78 -9.89 11.55 -5.13
CA SER A 78 -9.32 12.75 -5.72
C SER A 78 -10.07 13.05 -7.01
N MET A 79 -11.21 13.72 -6.90
CA MET A 79 -11.81 14.42 -8.04
C MET A 79 -11.11 15.78 -8.18
N LEU A 80 -9.81 15.76 -8.49
CA LEU A 80 -9.08 16.94 -8.92
C LEU A 80 -8.40 16.58 -10.24
N PRO A 81 -8.74 17.24 -11.36
CA PRO A 81 -7.98 17.05 -12.58
C PRO A 81 -6.54 17.45 -12.28
N ARG A 82 -5.60 16.51 -12.43
CA ARG A 82 -4.17 16.85 -12.48
C ARG A 82 -3.94 17.62 -13.77
N LYS A 83 -4.30 18.90 -13.77
CA LYS A 83 -3.63 19.85 -14.66
C LYS A 83 -2.21 19.95 -14.13
N PHE A 84 -1.31 19.29 -14.83
CA PHE A 84 0.11 19.64 -14.88
C PHE A 84 0.20 21.18 -14.96
N LEU A 85 0.50 21.84 -13.85
CA LEU A 85 0.96 23.22 -13.91
C LEU A 85 2.45 23.13 -14.18
N GLY A 86 2.80 23.20 -15.46
CA GLY A 86 4.17 23.36 -15.91
C GLY A 86 4.75 24.68 -15.41
N SER A 87 6.05 24.63 -15.12
CA SER A 87 7.04 25.68 -15.38
C SER A 87 6.52 27.13 -15.38
N ILE A 88 6.66 27.80 -14.24
CA ILE A 88 7.24 29.15 -14.12
C ILE A 88 8.27 29.08 -12.99
#